data_AF-A0A7S2NTT3-F1
#
_entry.id   AF-A0A7S2NTT3-F1
#
_cell.length_a   1.000
_cell.length_b   1.000
_cell.length_c   1.000
_cell.angle_alpha   90.00
_cell.angle_beta   90.00
_cell.angle_gamma   90.00
#
_symmetry.space_group_name_H-M   'P 1'
#
loop_
_entity.id
_entity.type
_entity.pdbx_description
1 polymer ?
#
loop_
_entity_poly.entity_id
_entity_poly.type
_entity_poly.pdbx_seq_one_letter_code
_entity_poly.pdbx_strand_id
1 'polypeptide(L)'
;CEDLGNFFGFQDSSVRNQAEHLLILLSNNRRYMTMVPTPHSPIHALHAKVFSNYVKWCKAMSVKPNFAKMNTMCVSGPPAVVSRVVDLVLFFCIWGESANIRHMPECLWYLYHSMMESYVKNE
;
A
#
# COMPACT_ATOMS: atom_id res chain seq x y z
N CYS A 1 -9.04 0.47 -7.11
CA CYS A 1 -8.39 -0.86 -7.05
C CYS A 1 -8.35 -1.51 -8.42
N GLU A 2 -9.47 -1.52 -9.16
CA GLU A 2 -9.53 -2.06 -10.53
C GLU A 2 -8.57 -1.34 -11.48
N ASP A 3 -8.43 -0.02 -11.38
CA ASP A 3 -7.46 0.76 -12.19
C ASP A 3 -6.01 0.30 -12.00
N LEU A 4 -5.64 0.01 -10.74
CA LEU A 4 -4.29 -0.45 -10.39
C LEU A 4 -4.04 -1.89 -10.86
N GLY A 5 -5.07 -2.74 -10.76
CA GLY A 5 -5.05 -4.11 -11.28
C GLY A 5 -4.82 -4.13 -12.79
N ASN A 6 -5.59 -3.32 -13.52
CA ASN A 6 -5.49 -3.19 -14.97
C ASN A 6 -4.15 -2.57 -15.41
N PHE A 7 -3.64 -1.58 -14.68
CA PHE A 7 -2.37 -0.92 -15.01
C PHE A 7 -1.17 -1.87 -14.89
N PHE A 8 -1.13 -2.72 -13.86
CA PHE A 8 -0.01 -3.63 -13.60
C PHE A 8 -0.23 -5.07 -14.09
N GLY A 9 -1.45 -5.42 -14.51
CA GLY A 9 -1.80 -6.77 -14.94
C GLY A 9 -1.93 -7.78 -13.80
N PHE A 10 -2.30 -7.34 -12.59
CA PHE A 10 -2.60 -8.25 -11.48
C PHE A 10 -3.84 -9.09 -11.79
N GLN A 11 -3.91 -10.29 -11.22
CA GLN A 11 -5.10 -11.14 -11.38
C GLN A 11 -6.32 -10.51 -10.69
N ASP A 12 -7.46 -10.41 -11.38
CA ASP A 12 -8.69 -9.80 -10.82
C ASP A 12 -9.16 -10.44 -9.51
N SER A 13 -8.99 -11.76 -9.37
CA SER A 13 -9.28 -12.48 -8.13
C SER A 13 -8.31 -12.10 -7.00
N SER A 14 -7.03 -11.89 -7.33
CA SER A 14 -6.00 -11.45 -6.38
C SER A 14 -6.31 -10.05 -5.87
N VAL A 15 -6.60 -9.10 -6.78
CA VAL A 15 -6.93 -7.72 -6.42
C VAL A 15 -8.16 -7.65 -5.51
N ARG A 16 -9.23 -8.38 -5.83
CA ARG A 16 -10.44 -8.44 -5.00
C ARG A 16 -10.15 -9.01 -3.61
N ASN A 17 -9.41 -10.13 -3.55
CA ASN A 17 -9.03 -10.75 -2.28
C ASN A 17 -8.18 -9.82 -1.40
N GLN A 18 -7.22 -9.09 -1.99
CA GLN A 18 -6.40 -8.14 -1.23
C GLN A 18 -7.18 -6.91 -0.77
N ALA A 19 -8.18 -6.46 -1.54
CA ALA A 19 -9.07 -5.38 -1.12
C ALA A 19 -9.92 -5.78 0.11
N GLU A 20 -10.50 -6.98 0.10
CA GLU A 20 -11.23 -7.52 1.27
C GLU A 20 -10.32 -7.67 2.48
N HIS A 21 -9.11 -8.19 2.30
CA HIS A 21 -8.11 -8.32 3.35
C HIS A 21 -7.75 -6.96 3.98
N LEU A 22 -7.57 -5.91 3.17
CA LEU A 22 -7.32 -4.55 3.66
C LEU A 22 -8.50 -4.01 4.49
N LEU A 23 -9.74 -4.25 4.05
CA LEU A 23 -10.94 -3.85 4.82
C LEU A 23 -11.01 -4.53 6.19
N ILE A 24 -10.62 -5.81 6.28
CA ILE A 24 -10.54 -6.54 7.55
C ILE A 24 -9.46 -5.94 8.45
N LEU A 25 -8.28 -5.65 7.91
CA LEU A 25 -7.19 -5.02 8.68
C LEU A 25 -7.59 -3.64 9.22
N LEU A 26 -8.31 -2.84 8.44
CA LEU A 26 -8.79 -1.53 8.86
C LEU A 26 -9.87 -1.64 9.94
N SER A 27 -10.80 -2.59 9.79
CA SER A 27 -11.80 -2.92 10.80
C SER A 27 -11.17 -3.32 12.14
N ASN A 28 -10.14 -4.16 12.10
CA ASN A 28 -9.41 -4.61 13.29
C ASN A 28 -8.62 -3.46 13.95
N ASN A 29 -7.94 -2.62 13.16
CA ASN A 29 -7.25 -1.43 13.69
C ASN A 29 -8.23 -0.45 14.32
N ARG A 30 -9.41 -0.23 13.72
CA ARG A 30 -10.45 0.62 14.29
C ARG A 30 -10.92 0.10 15.66
N ARG A 31 -11.15 -1.20 15.80
CA ARG A 31 -11.52 -1.83 17.08
C ARG A 31 -10.41 -1.67 18.13
N TYR A 32 -9.16 -1.83 17.74
CA TYR A 32 -8.02 -1.60 18.64
C TYR A 32 -7.96 -0.13 19.10
N MET A 33 -8.18 0.82 18.19
CA MET A 33 -8.19 2.25 18.50
C MET A 33 -9.39 2.70 19.34
N THR A 34 -10.53 1.99 19.27
CA THR A 34 -11.64 2.24 20.20
C THR A 34 -11.31 1.83 21.63
N MET A 35 -10.36 0.91 21.84
CA MET A 35 -9.89 0.51 23.17
C MET A 35 -8.70 1.35 23.65
N VAL A 36 -7.85 1.83 22.74
CA VAL A 36 -6.71 2.71 23.02
C VAL A 36 -6.82 3.95 22.14
N PRO A 37 -7.27 5.10 22.68
CA PRO A 37 -7.45 6.32 21.90
C PRO A 37 -6.10 6.75 21.31
N THR A 38 -5.97 6.68 19.99
CA THR A 38 -4.80 7.23 19.28
C THR A 38 -5.27 8.36 18.36
N PRO A 39 -4.47 9.43 18.21
CA PRO A 39 -4.87 10.62 17.45
C PRO A 39 -4.84 10.42 15.92
N HIS A 40 -4.35 9.27 15.43
CA HIS A 40 -4.12 9.04 14.01
C HIS A 40 -5.22 8.15 13.40
N SER A 41 -5.69 8.46 12.19
CA SER A 41 -6.66 7.61 11.47
C SER A 41 -6.17 6.15 11.33
N PRO A 42 -7.04 5.12 11.43
CA PRO A 42 -6.64 3.71 11.34
C PRO A 42 -5.83 3.36 10.10
N ILE A 43 -6.13 4.00 8.97
CA ILE A 43 -5.39 3.85 7.71
C ILE A 43 -3.95 4.37 7.82
N HIS A 44 -3.74 5.46 8.56
CA HIS A 44 -2.43 6.05 8.75
C HIS A 44 -1.56 5.18 9.66
N ALA A 45 -2.15 4.67 10.75
CA ALA A 45 -1.46 3.74 11.64
C ALA A 45 -1.05 2.45 10.91
N LEU A 46 -1.95 1.88 10.10
CA LEU A 46 -1.67 0.69 9.29
C LEU A 46 -0.57 0.96 8.26
N HIS A 47 -0.67 2.07 7.52
CA HIS A 47 0.33 2.48 6.53
C HIS A 47 1.72 2.64 7.17
N ALA A 48 1.81 3.40 8.26
CA ALA A 48 3.07 3.60 8.98
C ALA A 48 3.67 2.28 9.46
N LYS A 49 2.84 1.35 9.94
CA LYS A 49 3.29 0.02 10.38
C LYS A 49 3.86 -0.80 9.21
N VAL A 50 3.11 -0.92 8.11
CA VAL A 50 3.51 -1.72 6.94
C VAL A 50 4.76 -1.16 6.27
N PHE A 51 4.82 0.17 6.06
CA PHE A 51 5.91 0.82 5.34
C PHE A 51 7.10 1.22 6.21
N SER A 52 7.10 0.91 7.51
CA SER A 52 8.25 1.18 8.39
C SER A 52 9.55 0.54 7.88
N ASN A 53 9.48 -0.68 7.33
CA ASN A 53 10.62 -1.38 6.77
C ASN A 53 11.00 -0.85 5.37
N TYR A 54 10.02 -0.44 4.57
CA TYR A 54 10.27 0.23 3.29
C TYR A 54 11.09 1.52 3.47
N VAL A 55 10.73 2.37 4.43
CA VAL A 55 11.46 3.61 4.69
C VAL A 55 12.90 3.34 5.12
N LYS A 56 13.13 2.29 5.93
CA LYS A 56 14.48 1.84 6.31
C LYS A 56 15.26 1.34 5.09
N TRP A 57 14.63 0.55 4.22
CA TRP A 57 15.23 0.05 2.99
C TRP A 57 15.62 1.21 2.04
N CYS A 58 14.73 2.19 1.84
CA CYS A 58 15.03 3.39 1.05
C CYS A 58 16.24 4.15 1.59
N LYS A 59 16.32 4.31 2.93
CA LYS A 59 17.47 4.93 3.58
C LYS A 59 18.76 4.15 3.34
N ALA A 60 18.72 2.81 3.41
CA ALA A 60 19.88 1.95 3.17
C ALA A 60 20.36 2.02 1.71
N MET A 61 19.43 2.06 0.76
CA MET A 61 19.72 2.17 -0.68
C MET A 61 20.02 3.60 -1.14
N SER A 62 19.98 4.59 -0.23
CA SER A 62 20.13 6.02 -0.54
C SER A 62 19.15 6.54 -1.60
N VAL A 63 17.92 6.02 -1.60
CA VAL A 63 16.83 6.46 -2.49
C VAL A 63 15.72 7.15 -1.70
N LYS A 64 14.99 8.08 -2.32
CA LYS A 64 13.86 8.76 -1.70
C LYS A 64 12.63 7.82 -1.68
N PRO A 65 11.87 7.71 -0.57
CA PRO A 65 10.64 6.94 -0.55
C PRO A 65 9.63 7.44 -1.60
N ASN A 66 9.11 6.52 -2.40
CA ASN A 66 8.06 6.77 -3.38
C ASN A 66 6.73 6.28 -2.80
N PHE A 67 5.82 7.23 -2.61
CA PHE A 67 4.44 6.98 -2.21
C PHE A 67 3.52 7.64 -3.24
N ALA A 68 2.30 7.12 -3.36
CA ALA A 68 1.28 7.70 -4.21
C ALA A 68 1.06 9.17 -3.83
N LYS A 69 1.05 10.04 -4.85
CA LYS A 69 0.81 11.48 -4.71
C LYS A 69 -0.51 11.81 -5.40
N MET A 70 -1.62 11.30 -4.90
CA MET A 70 -2.86 11.40 -5.65
C MET A 70 -3.54 12.75 -5.44
N ASN A 71 -3.71 13.48 -6.54
CA ASN A 71 -4.66 14.59 -6.72
C ASN A 71 -5.85 14.05 -7.56
N THR A 72 -6.99 13.79 -6.93
CA THR A 72 -8.35 13.58 -7.52
C THR A 72 -8.57 12.57 -8.66
N MET A 73 -9.53 11.62 -8.49
CA MET A 73 -10.58 11.34 -9.50
C MET A 73 -11.65 10.31 -9.06
N CYS A 74 -11.41 9.37 -8.13
CA CYS A 74 -12.36 8.25 -7.96
C CYS A 74 -12.81 7.89 -6.53
N VAL A 75 -12.36 8.58 -5.48
CA VAL A 75 -12.76 8.24 -4.10
C VAL A 75 -13.16 9.48 -3.30
N SER A 76 -14.41 9.52 -2.84
CA SER A 76 -14.94 10.53 -1.92
C SER A 76 -14.28 10.38 -0.54
N GLY A 77 -13.09 10.97 -0.37
CA GLY A 77 -12.36 10.96 0.90
C GLY A 77 -11.20 11.95 0.91
N PRO A 78 -10.61 12.26 2.09
CA PRO A 78 -9.45 13.15 2.17
C PRO A 78 -8.31 12.63 1.28
N PRO A 79 -7.66 13.46 0.44
CA PRO A 79 -6.63 13.03 -0.51
C PRO A 79 -5.49 12.20 0.11
N ALA A 80 -5.14 12.52 1.36
CA ALA A 80 -4.13 11.79 2.13
C ALA A 80 -4.55 10.34 2.44
N VAL A 81 -5.83 10.07 2.71
CA VAL A 81 -6.34 8.72 3.00
C VAL A 81 -6.33 7.87 1.74
N VAL A 82 -6.79 8.43 0.62
CA VAL A 82 -6.84 7.74 -0.67
C VAL A 82 -5.43 7.34 -1.12
N SER A 83 -4.46 8.26 -1.03
CA SER A 83 -3.07 7.97 -1.37
C SER A 83 -2.48 6.81 -0.55
N ARG A 84 -2.78 6.76 0.77
CA ARG A 84 -2.32 5.64 1.61
C ARG A 84 -2.98 4.31 1.26
N VAL A 85 -4.25 4.33 0.82
CA VAL A 85 -4.94 3.12 0.36
C VAL A 85 -4.27 2.59 -0.90
N VAL A 86 -3.93 3.46 -1.86
CA VAL A 86 -3.21 3.06 -3.08
C VAL A 86 -1.88 2.38 -2.74
N ASP A 87 -1.08 2.99 -1.86
CA ASP A 87 0.19 2.40 -1.40
C ASP A 87 -0.02 0.99 -0.83
N LEU A 88 -0.99 0.83 0.08
CA LEU A 88 -1.28 -0.45 0.74
C LEU A 88 -1.80 -1.51 -0.22
N VAL A 89 -2.73 -1.15 -1.11
CA VAL A 89 -3.31 -2.07 -2.10
C VAL A 89 -2.23 -2.54 -3.06
N LEU A 90 -1.37 -1.63 -3.57
CA LEU A 90 -0.26 -2.02 -4.45
C LEU A 90 0.66 -3.01 -3.75
N PHE A 91 1.10 -2.69 -2.53
CA PHE A 91 1.98 -3.57 -1.77
C PHE A 91 1.36 -4.95 -1.50
N PHE A 92 0.07 -5.02 -1.15
CA PHE A 92 -0.59 -6.30 -0.92
C PHE A 92 -0.83 -7.11 -2.19
N CYS A 93 -1.08 -6.46 -3.33
CA CYS A 93 -1.14 -7.15 -4.63
C CYS A 93 0.23 -7.75 -4.99
N ILE A 94 1.30 -6.97 -4.86
CA ILE A 94 2.69 -7.46 -5.04
C ILE A 94 2.94 -8.63 -4.10
N TRP A 95 2.63 -8.50 -2.80
CA TRP A 95 2.81 -9.57 -1.82
C TRP A 95 2.00 -10.84 -2.16
N GLY A 96 0.76 -10.68 -2.61
CA GLY A 96 -0.13 -11.79 -2.95
C GLY A 96 0.35 -12.63 -4.13
N GLU A 97 1.03 -12.01 -5.09
CA GLU A 97 1.54 -12.68 -6.29
C GLU A 97 3.04 -13.00 -6.23
N SER A 98 3.76 -12.40 -5.28
CA SER A 98 5.18 -12.68 -5.01
C SER A 98 5.33 -14.04 -4.33
N ALA A 99 5.32 -15.12 -5.12
CA ALA A 99 5.43 -16.51 -4.65
C ALA A 99 6.67 -16.75 -3.77
N ASN A 100 7.84 -17.07 -4.36
CA ASN A 100 9.07 -17.27 -3.60
C ASN A 100 9.73 -15.94 -3.19
N ILE A 101 9.45 -14.86 -3.92
CA ILE A 101 10.06 -13.53 -3.72
C ILE A 101 9.71 -12.95 -2.35
N ARG A 102 8.59 -13.36 -1.74
CA ARG A 102 8.21 -12.93 -0.37
C ARG A 102 9.23 -13.28 0.72
N HIS A 103 10.10 -14.25 0.46
CA HIS A 103 11.16 -14.65 1.39
C HIS A 103 12.41 -13.76 1.28
N MET A 104 12.43 -12.83 0.32
CA MET A 104 13.49 -11.86 0.11
C MET A 104 12.91 -10.45 0.27
N PRO A 105 12.84 -9.92 1.51
CA PRO A 105 12.12 -8.68 1.81
C PRO A 105 12.67 -7.47 1.05
N GLU A 106 13.97 -7.44 0.73
CA GLU A 106 14.59 -6.38 -0.07
C GLU A 106 14.07 -6.36 -1.50
N CYS A 107 13.82 -7.52 -2.10
CA CYS A 107 13.28 -7.61 -3.46
C CYS A 107 11.81 -7.19 -3.51
N LEU A 108 11.04 -7.46 -2.47
CA LEU A 108 9.68 -6.92 -2.36
C LEU A 108 9.68 -5.39 -2.35
N TRP A 109 10.59 -4.78 -1.58
CA TRP A 109 10.69 -3.31 -1.54
C TRP A 109 11.19 -2.72 -2.84
N TYR A 110 12.13 -3.38 -3.51
CA TYR A 110 12.57 -3.01 -4.85
C TYR A 110 11.40 -3.03 -5.84
N LEU A 111 10.65 -4.13 -5.90
CA LEU A 111 9.47 -4.25 -6.78
C LEU A 111 8.44 -3.15 -6.50
N TYR A 112 8.08 -2.96 -5.23
CA TYR A 112 7.18 -1.88 -4.84
C TYR A 112 7.70 -0.51 -5.27
N HIS A 113 8.99 -0.23 -5.03
CA HIS A 113 9.61 1.05 -5.38
C HIS A 113 9.56 1.31 -6.89
N SER A 114 9.95 0.34 -7.71
CA SER A 114 9.96 0.45 -9.17
C SER A 114 8.56 0.54 -9.76
N MET A 115 7.60 -0.23 -9.23
CA MET A 115 6.20 -0.17 -9.68
C MET A 115 5.57 1.18 -9.32
N MET A 116 5.76 1.65 -8.08
CA MET A 116 5.26 2.96 -7.66
C MET A 116 5.90 4.11 -8.46
N GLU A 117 7.20 4.05 -8.73
CA GLU A 117 7.87 5.03 -9.58
C GLU A 117 7.27 5.06 -10.99
N SER A 118 6.96 3.88 -11.55
CA SER A 118 6.33 3.77 -12.87
C SER A 118 4.90 4.31 -12.84
N TYR A 119 4.13 4.02 -11.79
CA TYR A 119 2.76 4.53 -11.63
C TYR A 119 2.74 6.06 -11.56
N VAL A 120 3.57 6.66 -10.71
CA VAL A 120 3.66 8.13 -10.53
C VAL A 120 4.16 8.86 -11.79
N LYS A 121 4.91 8.19 -12.67
CA LYS A 121 5.34 8.77 -13.96
C LYS A 121 4.26 8.75 -15.03
N ASN A 122 3.27 7.85 -14.93
CA ASN A 122 2.19 7.68 -15.90
C ASN A 122 0.89 8.41 -15.46
N GLU A 123 0.78 8.82 -14.20
CA GLU A 123 -0.19 9.82 -13.71
C GLU A 123 0.26 11.25 -14.07
#